data_AF-A0A2H1KCW8-F1
#
_entry.id   AF-A0A2H1KCW8-F1
#
_cell.length_a   1.000
_cell.length_b   1.000
_cell.length_c   1.000
_cell.angle_alpha   90.00
_cell.angle_beta   90.00
_cell.angle_gamma   90.00
#
_symmetry.space_group_name_H-M   'P 1'
#
loop_
_entity.id
_entity.type
_entity.pdbx_description
1 polymer ?
#
loop_
_entity_poly.entity_id
_entity_poly.type
_entity_poly.pdbx_seq_one_letter_code
_entity_poly.pdbx_strand_id
1 'polypeptide(L)'
;MATTSPPPEIEYPPKGRIEPVDDHTEIDQFWDSDTGATTAEYAITTLAACGFAALLVVVLKSEPIKELITGVISTALGLGS
;
A
#
# COMPACT_ATOMS: atom_id res chain seq x y z
N MET A 1 -44.90 18.99 10.49
CA MET A 1 -43.96 19.99 11.04
C MET A 1 -42.76 20.04 10.10
N ALA A 2 -42.61 21.12 9.34
CA ALA A 2 -41.48 21.29 8.42
C ALA A 2 -40.36 22.02 9.18
N THR A 3 -39.24 21.35 9.43
CA THR A 3 -38.06 21.97 10.02
C THR A 3 -37.12 22.36 8.88
N THR A 4 -37.22 23.59 8.39
CA THR A 4 -36.20 24.13 7.51
C THR A 4 -35.24 24.94 8.38
N SER A 5 -34.00 24.48 8.51
CA SER A 5 -32.93 25.29 9.10
C SER A 5 -32.70 26.53 8.24
N PRO A 6 -32.37 27.69 8.85
CA PRO A 6 -31.97 28.87 8.10
C PRO A 6 -30.71 28.56 7.25
N PRO A 7 -30.57 29.19 6.08
CA PRO A 7 -29.37 29.05 5.25
C PRO A 7 -28.11 29.42 6.06
N PRO A 8 -27.00 28.70 5.87
CA PRO A 8 -25.75 29.04 6.53
C PRO A 8 -25.29 30.44 6.11
N GLU A 9 -24.88 31.25 7.07
CA GLU A 9 -24.32 32.58 6.82
C GLU A 9 -22.97 32.39 6.11
N ILE A 10 -22.94 32.69 4.82
CA ILE A 10 -21.74 32.63 4.01
C ILE A 10 -20.85 33.82 4.36
N GLU A 11 -19.87 33.59 5.24
CA GLU A 11 -18.80 34.55 5.47
C GLU A 11 -18.09 34.82 4.14
N TYR A 12 -18.06 36.09 3.73
CA TYR A 12 -17.45 36.48 2.46
C TYR A 12 -15.97 36.11 2.47
N PRO A 13 -15.42 35.62 1.35
CA PRO A 13 -14.00 35.33 1.28
C PRO A 13 -13.21 36.60 1.62
N PRO A 14 -12.16 36.50 2.45
CA PRO A 14 -11.37 37.65 2.86
C PRO A 14 -10.85 38.36 1.61
N LYS A 15 -11.19 39.65 1.47
CA LYS A 15 -10.82 40.49 0.32
C LYS A 15 -9.36 40.99 0.38
N GLY A 16 -8.62 40.61 1.42
CA GLY A 16 -7.22 40.97 1.61
C GLY A 16 -6.28 40.10 0.79
N ARG A 17 -5.04 40.57 0.61
CA ARG A 17 -3.95 39.72 0.13
C ARG A 17 -3.75 38.61 1.15
N ILE A 18 -3.73 37.36 0.69
CA ILE A 18 -3.37 36.23 1.55
C ILE A 18 -1.87 36.39 1.82
N GLU A 19 -1.52 36.70 3.06
CA GLU A 19 -0.13 36.76 3.49
C GLU A 19 0.46 35.34 3.42
N PRO A 20 1.66 35.15 2.86
CA PRO A 20 2.33 33.86 2.91
C PRO A 20 2.54 33.48 4.38
N VAL A 21 2.02 32.30 4.76
CA VAL A 21 2.32 31.71 6.07
C VAL A 21 3.78 31.28 6.02
N ASP A 22 4.65 32.07 6.66
CA ASP A 22 6.10 31.82 6.77
C ASP A 22 6.41 30.64 7.73
N ASP A 23 5.39 30.07 8.37
CA ASP A 23 5.53 29.00 9.35
C ASP A 23 5.45 27.61 8.69
N HIS A 24 6.58 27.17 8.15
CA HIS A 24 6.76 25.77 7.77
C HIS A 24 6.96 24.84 8.98
N THR A 25 7.25 25.41 10.16
CA THR A 25 7.45 24.68 11.42
C THR A 25 6.15 24.18 12.04
N GLU A 26 5.01 24.86 11.83
CA GLU A 26 3.69 24.43 12.30
C GLU A 26 3.15 23.21 11.52
N ILE A 27 3.52 23.05 10.25
CA ILE A 27 3.02 21.94 9.41
C ILE A 27 3.66 20.61 9.84
N ASP A 28 4.96 20.62 10.14
CA ASP A 28 5.68 19.44 10.67
C ASP A 28 5.25 19.10 12.11
N GLN A 29 4.68 20.06 12.86
CA GLN A 29 4.15 19.84 14.21
C GLN A 29 2.72 19.29 14.22
N PHE A 30 1.98 19.36 13.11
CA PHE A 30 0.56 19.00 13.07
C PHE A 30 0.35 17.47 13.03
N TRP A 31 1.34 16.71 12.58
CA TRP A 31 1.31 15.26 12.54
C TRP A 31 2.48 14.71 13.35
N ASP A 32 2.18 13.84 14.31
CA ASP A 32 3.22 13.13 15.05
C ASP A 32 4.11 12.35 14.07
N SER A 33 5.42 12.27 14.34
CA SER A 33 6.40 11.65 13.41
C SER A 33 6.07 10.20 13.08
N ASP A 34 5.30 9.56 13.95
CA ASP A 34 4.90 8.17 13.86
C ASP A 34 3.53 8.00 13.16
N THR A 35 2.88 9.10 12.76
CA THR A 35 1.56 9.05 12.12
C THR A 35 1.65 8.27 10.80
N GLY A 36 0.99 7.11 10.77
CA GLY A 36 0.96 6.24 9.59
C GLY A 36 2.18 5.35 9.42
N ALA A 37 3.17 5.41 10.31
CA ALA A 37 4.39 4.60 10.24
C ALA A 37 4.07 3.09 10.23
N THR A 38 3.16 2.63 11.08
CA THR A 38 2.74 1.22 11.14
C THR A 38 2.08 0.76 9.83
N THR A 39 1.23 1.58 9.23
CA THR A 39 0.59 1.25 7.94
C THR A 39 1.63 1.19 6.81
N ALA A 40 2.58 2.14 6.80
CA ALA A 40 3.68 2.15 5.84
C ALA A 40 4.58 0.91 5.99
N GLU A 41 4.94 0.54 7.22
CA GLU A 41 5.76 -0.64 7.52
C GLU A 41 5.09 -1.93 7.02
N TYR A 42 3.79 -2.11 7.29
CA TYR A 42 3.05 -3.26 6.81
C TYR A 42 3.02 -3.31 5.27
N ALA A 43 2.78 -2.17 4.62
CA ALA A 43 2.75 -2.09 3.16
C ALA A 43 4.11 -2.46 2.54
N ILE A 44 5.21 -1.92 3.08
CA ILE A 44 6.57 -2.19 2.61
C ILE A 44 6.96 -3.64 2.87
N THR A 45 6.62 -4.17 4.05
CA THR A 45 6.87 -5.59 4.41
C THR A 45 6.15 -6.52 3.45
N THR A 46 4.89 -6.24 3.15
CA THR A 46 4.10 -7.02 2.18
C THR A 46 4.72 -6.93 0.78
N LEU A 47 5.12 -5.74 0.35
CA LEU A 47 5.76 -5.53 -0.95
C LEU A 47 7.09 -6.29 -1.05
N ALA A 48 7.91 -6.28 0.00
CA ALA A 48 9.16 -7.03 0.06
C ALA A 48 8.90 -8.55 -0.04
N ALA A 49 7.90 -9.07 0.69
CA ALA A 49 7.51 -10.47 0.62
C ALA A 49 7.00 -10.85 -0.79
N CYS A 50 6.19 -10.00 -1.42
CA CYS A 50 5.74 -10.19 -2.80
C CYS A 50 6.91 -10.22 -3.80
N GLY A 51 7.91 -9.34 -3.62
CA GLY A 51 9.13 -9.35 -4.44
C GLY A 51 9.90 -10.66 -4.33
N PHE A 52 10.08 -11.17 -3.11
CA PHE A 52 10.70 -12.47 -2.89
C PHE A 52 9.89 -13.62 -3.50
N ALA A 53 8.56 -13.59 -3.36
CA ALA A 53 7.67 -14.59 -3.97
C ALA A 53 7.79 -14.57 -5.51
N ALA A 54 7.92 -13.41 -6.13
CA ALA A 54 8.15 -13.31 -7.57
C ALA A 54 9.45 -14.01 -8.01
N LEU A 55 10.54 -13.88 -7.25
CA LEU A 55 11.78 -14.62 -7.49
C LEU A 55 11.56 -16.13 -7.38
N LEU A 56 10.84 -16.59 -6.35
CA LEU A 56 10.50 -18.01 -6.21
C LEU A 56 9.67 -18.53 -7.39
N VAL A 57 8.74 -17.73 -7.91
CA VAL A 57 7.97 -18.09 -9.11
C VAL A 57 8.89 -18.27 -10.32
N VAL A 58 9.89 -17.41 -10.50
CA VAL A 58 10.89 -17.58 -11.57
C VAL A 58 11.68 -18.88 -11.38
N VAL A 59 12.10 -19.18 -10.15
CA VAL A 59 12.79 -20.44 -9.82
C VAL A 59 11.91 -21.65 -10.14
N LEU A 60 10.64 -21.64 -9.73
CA LEU A 60 9.67 -22.72 -10.01
C LEU A 60 9.42 -22.91 -11.51
N LYS A 61 9.52 -21.84 -12.30
CA LYS A 61 9.35 -21.90 -13.76
C LYS A 61 10.61 -22.39 -14.50
N SER A 62 11.72 -22.63 -13.80
CA SER A 62 12.94 -23.16 -14.41
C SER A 62 12.79 -24.62 -14.82
N GLU A 63 13.49 -25.02 -15.89
CA GLU A 63 13.46 -26.40 -16.39
C GLU A 63 13.91 -27.44 -15.35
N PRO A 64 15.02 -27.24 -14.60
CA PRO A 64 15.43 -28.22 -13.59
C PRO A 64 14.36 -28.49 -12.53
N ILE A 65 13.65 -27.45 -12.06
CA ILE A 65 12.59 -27.61 -11.05
C ILE A 65 11.36 -28.29 -11.64
N LYS A 66 10.97 -27.92 -12.88
CA LYS A 66 9.87 -28.61 -13.56
C LYS A 66 10.18 -30.09 -13.75
N GLU A 67 11.37 -30.44 -14.20
CA GLU A 67 11.78 -31.83 -14.39
C GLU A 67 11.75 -32.62 -13.08
N LEU A 68 12.23 -32.04 -11.98
CA LEU A 68 12.14 -32.65 -10.66
C LEU A 68 10.69 -32.92 -10.24
N ILE A 69 9.81 -31.93 -10.37
CA ILE A 69 8.39 -32.07 -10.00
C ILE A 69 7.69 -33.09 -10.91
N THR A 70 7.90 -33.01 -12.22
CA THR A 70 7.35 -33.96 -13.19
C THR A 70 7.84 -35.37 -12.91
N GLY A 71 9.11 -35.56 -12.55
CA GLY A 71 9.66 -36.85 -12.14
C GLY A 71 8.91 -37.43 -10.94
N VAL A 72 8.73 -36.65 -9.88
CA VAL A 72 7.98 -37.07 -8.68
C VAL A 72 6.54 -37.45 -9.03
N ILE A 73 5.86 -36.65 -9.86
CA ILE A 73 4.48 -36.93 -10.30
C ILE A 73 4.43 -38.20 -11.14
N SER A 74 5.32 -38.37 -12.12
CA SER A 74 5.36 -39.55 -12.99
C SER A 74 5.62 -40.84 -12.21
N THR A 75 6.53 -40.82 -11.22
CA THR A 75 6.76 -41.95 -10.32
C THR A 75 5.52 -42.26 -9.49
N ALA A 76 4.86 -41.24 -8.93
CA ALA A 76 3.64 -41.43 -8.15
C ALA A 76 2.48 -42.02 -8.98
N LEU A 77 2.45 -41.74 -10.29
CA LEU A 77 1.44 -42.24 -11.23
C LEU A 77 1.81 -43.59 -11.88
N GLY A 78 2.99 -44.17 -11.59
CA GLY A 78 3.46 -45.42 -12.21
C GLY A 78 3.85 -45.28 -13.68
N LEU A 79 4.09 -44.04 -14.14
CA LEU A 79 4.57 -43.72 -15.49
C LEU A 79 6.10 -43.65 -15.56
N GLY A 80 6.77 -43.56 -14.41
CA GLY A 80 8.22 -43.64 -14.29
C GLY A 80 8.68 -45.09 -14.27
N SER A 81 9.49 -45.48 -15.25
CA SER A 81 10.16 -46.79 -15.34
C SER A 81 11.15 -47.03 -14.20
#